data_AF-A0AAD4M4J4-F1
#
_entry.id   AF-A0AAD4M4J4-F1
#
_cell.length_a   1.000
_cell.length_b   1.000
_cell.length_c   1.000
_cell.angle_alpha   90.00
_cell.angle_beta   90.00
_cell.angle_gamma   90.00
#
_symmetry.space_group_name_H-M   'P 1'
#
loop_
_entity.id
_entity.type
_entity.pdbx_description
1 polymer ?
#
loop_
_entity_poly.entity_id
_entity_poly.type
_entity_poly.pdbx_seq_one_letter_code
_entity_poly.pdbx_strand_id
1 'polypeptide(L)'
;MYLNLAKEQDEKAAESWKADADGILVFTGLFSAGVAALLAVSIQDIRPNSQDTSAFYLQSIYQVIANASTTQAPTPPILVNPPAFSPPKYAVWVNALWFL
;
A
#
# COMPACT_ATOMS: atom_id res chain seq x y z
N MET A 1 38.20 -38.59 28.53
CA MET A 1 38.05 -38.72 27.06
C MET A 1 36.61 -38.42 26.63
N TYR A 2 35.60 -39.13 27.14
CA TYR A 2 34.18 -38.89 26.78
C TYR A 2 33.66 -37.46 27.02
N LEU A 3 34.02 -36.82 28.14
CA LEU A 3 33.58 -35.45 28.45
C LEU A 3 34.09 -34.41 27.44
N ASN A 4 35.30 -34.61 26.89
CA ASN A 4 35.85 -33.71 25.87
C ASN A 4 35.16 -33.90 24.53
N LEU A 5 34.84 -35.14 24.17
CA LEU A 5 34.11 -35.46 22.93
C LEU A 5 32.68 -34.91 22.98
N ALA A 6 32.00 -35.05 24.12
CA ALA A 6 30.67 -34.50 24.35
C ALA A 6 30.68 -32.97 24.26
N LYS A 7 31.66 -32.30 24.87
CA LYS A 7 31.80 -30.84 24.80
C LYS A 7 32.03 -30.34 23.37
N GLU A 8 32.85 -31.04 22.59
CA GLU A 8 33.11 -30.68 21.19
C GLU A 8 31.86 -30.86 20.31
N GLN A 9 31.03 -31.89 20.58
CA GLN A 9 29.76 -32.08 19.89
C GLN A 9 28.71 -31.02 20.27
N ASP A 10 28.63 -30.66 21.55
CA ASP A 10 27.72 -29.60 22.03
C ASP A 10 28.10 -28.25 21.41
N GLU A 11 29.40 -27.94 21.31
CA GLU A 11 29.89 -26.70 20.70
C GLU A 11 29.56 -26.63 19.20
N LYS A 12 29.80 -27.72 18.45
CA LYS A 12 29.41 -27.81 17.02
C LYS A 12 27.91 -27.68 16.82
N ALA A 13 27.10 -28.29 17.69
CA ALA A 13 25.65 -28.17 17.64
C ALA A 13 25.22 -26.72 17.90
N ALA A 14 25.80 -26.06 18.90
CA ALA A 14 25.51 -24.66 19.21
C ALA A 14 25.88 -23.72 18.05
N GLU A 15 27.04 -23.93 17.41
CA GLU A 15 27.45 -23.17 16.23
C GLU A 15 26.49 -23.37 15.05
N SER A 16 26.09 -24.61 14.78
CA SER A 16 25.11 -24.92 13.73
C SER A 16 23.78 -24.23 13.99
N TRP A 17 23.27 -24.29 15.22
CA TRP A 17 22.00 -23.68 15.59
C TRP A 17 22.07 -22.15 15.49
N LYS A 18 23.21 -21.55 15.83
CA LYS A 18 23.44 -20.12 15.67
C LYS A 18 23.42 -19.72 14.20
N ALA A 19 24.08 -20.48 13.33
CA ALA A 19 24.09 -20.22 11.89
C ALA A 19 22.68 -20.32 11.29
N ASP A 20 21.90 -21.33 11.68
CA ASP A 20 20.50 -21.48 11.24
C ASP A 20 19.63 -20.31 11.73
N ALA A 21 19.80 -19.90 12.99
CA ALA A 21 19.06 -18.77 13.57
C ALA A 21 19.37 -17.44 12.87
N ASP A 22 20.65 -17.15 12.58
CA ASP A 22 21.06 -15.96 11.83
C ASP A 22 20.45 -15.97 10.42
N GLY A 23 20.45 -17.13 9.75
CA GLY A 23 19.82 -17.30 8.45
C GLY A 23 18.31 -17.02 8.46
N ILE A 24 17.59 -17.59 9.44
CA ILE A 24 16.15 -17.36 9.63
C ILE A 24 15.88 -15.88 9.92
N LEU A 25 16.70 -15.23 10.74
CA LEU A 25 16.51 -13.83 11.11
C LEU A 25 16.68 -12.90 9.91
N VAL A 26 17.70 -13.12 9.08
CA VAL A 26 17.92 -12.36 7.84
C VAL A 26 16.76 -12.56 6.86
N PHE A 27 16.34 -13.81 6.65
CA PHE A 27 15.21 -14.12 5.76
C PHE A 27 13.92 -13.46 6.24
N THR A 28 13.62 -13.58 7.54
CA THR A 28 12.42 -12.99 8.15
C THR A 28 12.44 -11.48 8.04
N GLY A 29 13.59 -10.85 8.29
CA GLY A 29 13.77 -9.40 8.15
C GLY A 29 13.51 -8.92 6.72
N LEU A 30 14.08 -9.60 5.72
CA LEU A 30 13.92 -9.24 4.31
C LEU A 30 12.49 -9.46 3.82
N PHE A 31 11.87 -10.58 4.22
CA PHE A 31 10.48 -10.88 3.91
C PHE A 31 9.53 -9.84 4.53
N SER A 32 9.73 -9.52 5.81
CA SER A 32 8.94 -8.50 6.51
C SER A 32 9.07 -7.11 5.87
N ALA A 33 10.28 -6.73 5.45
CA ALA A 33 10.50 -5.49 4.73
C ALA A 33 9.74 -5.46 3.38
N GLY A 34 9.72 -6.57 2.64
CA GLY A 34 8.94 -6.71 1.41
C GLY A 34 7.43 -6.58 1.66
N VAL A 35 6.93 -7.28 2.69
CA VAL A 35 5.51 -7.19 3.11
C VAL A 35 5.14 -5.76 3.51
N ALA A 36 5.98 -5.08 4.29
CA ALA A 36 5.75 -3.69 4.70
C ALA A 36 5.71 -2.74 3.49
N ALA A 37 6.59 -2.93 2.51
CA ALA A 37 6.58 -2.15 1.27
C ALA A 37 5.30 -2.40 0.45
N LEU A 38 4.89 -3.65 0.29
CA LEU A 38 3.64 -4.00 -0.40
C LEU A 38 2.41 -3.41 0.30
N LEU A 39 2.38 -3.46 1.64
CA LEU A 39 1.33 -2.85 2.45
C LEU A 39 1.25 -1.33 2.23
N ALA A 40 2.40 -0.64 2.25
CA ALA A 40 2.48 0.80 2.06
C ALA A 40 1.92 1.26 0.70
N VAL A 41 2.08 0.44 -0.35
CA VAL A 41 1.51 0.69 -1.68
C VAL A 41 0.02 0.33 -1.70
N SER A 42 -0.35 -0.85 -1.20
CA SER A 42 -1.72 -1.38 -1.22
C SER A 42 -2.73 -0.48 -0.50
N ILE A 43 -2.33 0.20 0.58
CA ILE A 43 -3.22 1.11 1.32
C ILE A 43 -3.61 2.34 0.48
N GLN A 44 -2.80 2.72 -0.52
CA GLN A 44 -3.14 3.85 -1.39
C GLN A 44 -4.34 3.54 -2.28
N ASP A 45 -4.55 2.28 -2.65
CA ASP A 45 -5.67 1.86 -3.53
C ASP A 45 -7.06 2.00 -2.89
N ILE A 46 -7.13 2.04 -1.56
CA ILE A 46 -8.38 2.25 -0.81
C ILE A 46 -8.62 3.71 -0.43
N ARG A 47 -7.74 4.63 -0.86
CA ARG A 47 -7.85 6.06 -0.57
C ARG A 47 -8.30 6.83 -1.82
N PRO A 48 -9.16 7.85 -1.66
CA PRO A 48 -9.51 8.74 -2.76
C PRO A 48 -8.26 9.45 -3.30
N ASN A 49 -8.10 9.45 -4.63
CA ASN A 49 -7.04 10.21 -5.29
C ASN A 49 -7.42 11.69 -5.37
N SER A 50 -6.56 12.55 -4.84
CA SER A 50 -6.76 14.01 -4.89
C SER A 50 -6.69 14.57 -6.31
N GLN A 51 -5.97 13.90 -7.22
CA GLN A 51 -5.90 14.30 -8.63
C GLN A 51 -7.22 14.11 -9.37
N ASP A 52 -7.99 13.06 -9.04
CA ASP A 52 -9.29 12.83 -9.69
C ASP A 52 -10.28 13.93 -9.30
N THR A 53 -10.19 14.39 -8.05
CA THR A 53 -11.01 15.50 -7.55
C THR A 53 -10.62 16.83 -8.22
N SER A 54 -9.33 17.12 -8.37
CA SER A 54 -8.88 18.34 -9.04
C SER A 54 -9.19 18.32 -10.54
N ALA A 55 -9.00 17.19 -11.22
CA ALA A 55 -9.38 17.01 -12.63
C ALA A 55 -10.88 17.23 -12.86
N PHE A 56 -11.73 16.71 -11.97
CA PHE A 56 -13.17 16.92 -12.01
C PHE A 56 -13.56 18.41 -11.92
N TYR A 57 -12.96 19.15 -10.99
CA TYR A 57 -13.22 20.60 -10.86
C TYR A 57 -12.67 21.38 -12.04
N LEU A 58 -11.48 21.04 -12.56
CA LEU A 58 -10.90 21.67 -13.74
C LEU A 58 -11.79 21.47 -14.98
N GLN A 59 -12.32 20.27 -15.18
CA GLN A 59 -13.29 19.99 -16.24
C GLN A 59 -14.57 20.82 -16.07
N SER A 60 -15.08 20.92 -14.84
CA SER A 60 -16.27 21.73 -14.54
C SER A 60 -16.03 23.22 -14.86
N ILE A 61 -14.88 23.76 -14.47
CA ILE A 61 -14.47 25.15 -14.77
C ILE A 61 -14.34 25.34 -16.29
N TYR A 62 -13.72 24.40 -17.00
CA TYR A 62 -13.59 24.46 -18.45
C TYR A 62 -14.95 24.50 -19.15
N GLN A 63 -15.92 23.68 -18.72
CA GLN A 63 -17.28 23.69 -19.25
C GLN A 63 -18.01 25.01 -19.00
N VAL A 64 -17.84 25.60 -17.81
CA VAL A 64 -18.43 26.92 -17.50
C VAL A 64 -17.85 28.01 -18.41
N ILE A 65 -16.54 28.03 -18.62
CA ILE A 65 -15.86 29.01 -19.49
C ILE A 65 -16.25 28.81 -20.97
N ALA A 66 -16.33 27.55 -21.43
CA ALA A 66 -16.74 27.23 -22.79
C ALA A 66 -18.20 27.63 -23.07
N ASN A 67 -19.11 27.37 -22.14
CA ASN A 67 -20.52 27.77 -22.27
C ASN A 67 -20.71 29.28 -22.17
N ALA A 68 -19.94 29.97 -21.32
CA ALA A 68 -19.97 31.44 -21.22
C ALA A 68 -19.55 32.14 -22.53
N SER A 69 -18.81 31.45 -23.40
CA SER A 69 -18.41 31.95 -24.72
C SER A 69 -19.53 31.83 -25.77
N THR A 70 -20.61 31.10 -25.46
CA THR A 70 -21.78 30.93 -26.31
C THR A 70 -22.90 31.82 -25.79
N THR A 71 -23.64 32.52 -26.67
CA THR A 71 -24.59 33.60 -26.34
C THR A 71 -25.87 33.17 -25.58
N GLN A 72 -25.83 32.09 -24.80
CA GLN A 72 -26.94 31.65 -23.95
C GLN A 72 -26.91 32.33 -22.57
N ALA A 73 -28.10 32.63 -22.05
CA ALA A 73 -28.30 33.30 -20.77
C ALA A 73 -27.53 32.59 -19.63
N PRO A 74 -26.95 33.33 -18.68
CA PRO A 74 -26.11 32.76 -17.64
C PRO A 74 -26.95 31.88 -16.71
N THR A 75 -26.89 30.57 -16.87
CA THR A 75 -27.37 29.62 -15.88
C THR A 75 -26.45 29.68 -14.66
N PRO A 76 -26.99 29.77 -13.42
CA PRO A 76 -26.17 29.79 -12.23
C PRO A 76 -25.29 28.54 -12.18
N PRO A 77 -24.00 28.65 -11.80
CA PRO A 77 -23.11 27.51 -11.74
C PRO A 77 -23.66 26.51 -10.70
N ILE A 78 -24.11 25.36 -11.19
CA ILE A 78 -24.46 24.24 -10.31
C ILE A 78 -23.13 23.71 -9.79
N LEU A 79 -22.91 23.81 -8.48
CA LEU A 79 -21.80 23.12 -7.83
C LEU A 79 -22.07 21.61 -7.93
N VAL A 80 -21.45 20.97 -8.90
CA VAL A 80 -21.50 19.52 -9.04
C VAL A 80 -20.48 18.95 -8.05
N ASN A 81 -20.91 18.04 -7.19
CA ASN A 81 -19.99 17.31 -6.33
C ASN A 81 -19.29 16.21 -7.14
N PRO A 82 -17.99 15.95 -6.88
CA PRO A 82 -17.33 14.79 -7.45
C PRO A 82 -18.04 13.50 -7.01
N PRO A 83 -18.02 12.45 -7.84
CA PRO A 83 -18.62 11.16 -7.49
C PRO A 83 -18.02 10.63 -6.18
N ALA A 84 -18.86 10.01 -5.36
CA ALA A 84 -18.41 9.39 -4.13
C ALA A 84 -17.36 8.31 -4.44
N PHE A 85 -16.20 8.40 -3.79
CA PHE A 85 -15.14 7.43 -3.98
C PHE A 85 -15.60 6.05 -3.50
N SER A 86 -15.45 5.05 -4.36
CA SER A 86 -15.71 3.64 -4.05
C SER A 86 -14.48 2.83 -4.44
N PRO A 87 -13.76 2.24 -3.47
CA PRO A 87 -12.56 1.47 -3.79
C PRO A 87 -12.93 0.18 -4.52
N PRO A 88 -12.05 -0.31 -5.41
CA PRO A 88 -12.28 -1.57 -6.08
C PRO A 88 -12.37 -2.73 -5.08
N LYS A 89 -13.29 -3.68 -5.33
CA LYS A 89 -13.51 -4.82 -4.42
C LYS A 89 -12.22 -5.60 -4.12
N TYR A 90 -11.38 -5.82 -5.13
CA TYR A 90 -10.11 -6.53 -4.96
C TYR A 90 -9.16 -5.80 -4.00
N ALA A 91 -9.10 -4.46 -4.05
CA ALA A 91 -8.24 -3.66 -3.19
C ALA A 91 -8.69 -3.79 -1.73
N VAL A 92 -10.00 -3.85 -1.48
CA VAL A 92 -10.55 -4.09 -0.14
C VAL A 92 -10.14 -5.47 0.37
N TRP A 93 -10.28 -6.53 -0.44
CA TRP A 93 -9.88 -7.89 -0.04
C TRP A 93 -8.38 -8.02 0.23
N VAL A 94 -7.54 -7.50 -0.65
CA VAL A 94 -6.08 -7.55 -0.51
C VAL A 94 -5.64 -6.81 0.75
N ASN A 95 -6.15 -5.60 0.98
CA ASN A 95 -5.84 -4.86 2.21
C ASN A 95 -6.37 -5.58 3.45
N ALA A 96 -7.58 -6.14 3.43
CA ALA A 96 -8.13 -6.90 4.56
C ALA A 96 -7.26 -8.12 4.92
N LEU A 97 -6.77 -8.86 3.91
CA LEU A 97 -5.85 -9.99 4.09
C LEU A 97 -4.50 -9.59 4.71
N TRP A 98 -4.03 -8.35 4.50
CA TRP A 98 -2.81 -7.86 5.13
C TRP A 98 -2.97 -7.46 6.60
N PHE A 99 -4.20 -7.09 7.03
CA PHE A 99 -4.48 -6.59 8.39
C PHE A 99 -5.00 -7.67 9.36
N LEU A 100 -5.31 -8.86 8.85
CA LEU A 100 -5.90 -9.98 9.62
C LEU A 100 -4.81 -10.93 10.09
#